data_AF-A0A7S3TC91-F1
#
_entry.id   AF-A0A7S3TC91-F1
#
_cell.length_a   1.000
_cell.length_b   1.000
_cell.length_c   1.000
_cell.angle_alpha   90.00
_cell.angle_beta   90.00
_cell.angle_gamma   90.00
#
_symmetry.space_group_name_H-M   'P 1'
#
loop_
_entity.id
_entity.type
_entity.pdbx_description
1 polymer ?
#
loop_
_entity_poly.entity_id
_entity_poly.type
_entity_poly.pdbx_seq_one_letter_code
_entity_poly.pdbx_strand_id
1 'polypeptide(L)'
;EFRQVCPPHLLQALTWHHVQDRISGHLVDSASFVLEWQSRTTYHACHFLHETIRLWWVLILEASTEELRRLFEWCTSYAAMPKTPWKFQIRLLDDTERCPSVNLCMTDDTTAANHGVKMPTLYL
;
A
#
# COMPACT_ATOMS: atom_id res chain seq x y z
N GLU A 1 -8.31 26.49 -9.79
CA GLU A 1 -7.53 25.77 -8.76
C GLU A 1 -6.69 24.63 -9.33
N PHE A 2 -7.25 23.58 -9.95
CA PHE A 2 -6.44 22.47 -10.51
C PHE A 2 -5.32 22.93 -11.49
N ARG A 3 -5.62 23.86 -12.41
CA ARG A 3 -4.62 24.45 -13.34
C ARG A 3 -3.55 25.33 -12.66
N GLN A 4 -3.76 25.75 -11.41
CA GLN A 4 -2.76 26.49 -10.62
C GLN A 4 -1.76 25.55 -9.96
N VAL A 5 -2.16 24.29 -9.69
CA VAL A 5 -1.32 23.26 -9.06
C VAL A 5 -0.67 22.36 -10.11
N CYS A 6 -1.33 22.11 -11.25
CA CYS A 6 -0.82 21.29 -12.34
C CYS A 6 -0.48 22.16 -13.57
N PRO A 7 0.82 22.43 -13.83
CA PRO A 7 1.25 23.26 -14.94
C PRO A 7 0.76 22.75 -16.31
N PRO A 8 0.44 23.65 -17.27
CA PRO A 8 -0.08 23.25 -18.59
C PRO A 8 0.82 22.28 -19.36
N HIS A 9 2.15 22.40 -19.21
CA HIS A 9 3.10 21.53 -19.90
C HIS A 9 3.05 20.08 -19.43
N LEU A 10 2.64 19.81 -18.18
CA LEU A 10 2.43 18.44 -17.68
C LEU A 10 1.13 17.82 -18.20
N LEU A 11 0.16 18.66 -18.58
CA LEU A 11 -1.15 18.21 -19.10
C LEU A 11 -1.14 17.98 -20.61
N GLN A 12 -0.25 18.65 -21.36
CA GLN A 12 -0.17 18.54 -22.82
C GLN A 12 0.22 17.14 -23.33
N ALA A 13 0.88 16.34 -22.49
CA ALA A 13 1.30 14.98 -22.82
C ALA A 13 0.34 13.89 -22.27
N LEU A 14 -0.73 14.26 -21.57
CA LEU A 14 -1.62 13.30 -20.91
C LEU A 14 -2.96 13.22 -21.63
N THR A 15 -3.36 12.00 -22.00
CA THR A 15 -4.75 11.74 -22.39
C THR A 15 -5.63 11.80 -21.14
N TRP A 16 -6.94 12.03 -21.33
CA TRP A 16 -7.90 11.99 -20.22
C TRP A 16 -7.86 10.65 -19.46
N HIS A 17 -7.62 9.56 -20.18
CA HIS A 17 -7.42 8.23 -19.59
C HIS A 17 -6.22 8.19 -18.63
N HIS A 18 -5.07 8.77 -19.01
CA HIS A 18 -3.91 8.86 -18.12
C HIS A 18 -4.18 9.71 -16.87
N VAL A 19 -5.02 10.74 -16.98
CA VAL A 19 -5.43 11.57 -15.83
C VAL A 19 -6.33 10.77 -14.89
N GLN A 20 -7.35 10.10 -15.43
CA GLN A 20 -8.25 9.24 -14.67
C GLN A 20 -7.48 8.13 -13.94
N ASP A 21 -6.56 7.47 -14.63
CA ASP A 21 -5.70 6.43 -14.06
C ASP A 21 -4.81 6.92 -12.91
N ARG A 22 -4.33 8.17 -13.00
CA ARG A 22 -3.50 8.78 -11.95
C ARG A 22 -4.32 9.20 -10.73
N ILE A 23 -5.59 9.56 -10.93
CA ILE A 23 -6.50 10.00 -9.86
C ILE A 23 -7.15 8.78 -9.17
N SER A 24 -7.64 7.83 -9.95
CA SER A 24 -8.42 6.68 -9.46
C SER A 24 -7.55 5.48 -9.05
N GLY A 25 -6.26 5.48 -9.40
CA GLY A 25 -5.37 4.33 -9.18
C GLY A 25 -5.60 3.19 -10.19
N HIS A 26 -4.86 2.09 -10.01
CA HIS A 26 -4.97 0.94 -10.90
C HIS A 26 -6.14 0.02 -10.48
N LEU A 27 -7.04 -0.27 -11.42
CA LEU A 27 -8.03 -1.34 -11.26
C LEU A 27 -7.36 -2.66 -11.67
N VAL A 28 -6.95 -3.44 -10.69
CA VAL A 28 -6.43 -4.81 -10.86
C VAL A 28 -7.47 -5.77 -10.30
N ASP A 29 -7.54 -6.99 -10.85
CA ASP A 29 -8.33 -8.05 -10.23
C ASP A 29 -7.78 -8.36 -8.83
N SER A 30 -8.61 -8.95 -7.96
CA SER A 30 -8.24 -9.18 -6.55
C SER A 30 -6.93 -9.96 -6.40
N ALA A 31 -6.67 -10.97 -7.24
CA ALA A 31 -5.48 -11.79 -7.12
C ALA A 31 -4.22 -11.00 -7.49
N SER A 32 -4.26 -10.26 -8.60
CA SER A 32 -3.16 -9.37 -8.99
C SER A 32 -2.93 -8.25 -7.97
N PHE A 33 -3.99 -7.72 -7.36
CA PHE A 33 -3.91 -6.71 -6.31
C PHE A 33 -3.13 -7.22 -5.09
N VAL A 34 -3.45 -8.43 -4.62
CA VAL A 34 -2.78 -9.05 -3.47
C VAL A 34 -1.32 -9.37 -3.80
N LEU A 35 -1.03 -9.88 -5.00
CA LEU A 35 0.35 -10.14 -5.43
C LEU A 35 1.18 -8.86 -5.48
N GLU A 36 0.62 -7.78 -6.00
CA GLU A 36 1.32 -6.49 -6.00
C GLU A 36 1.56 -6.00 -4.57
N TRP A 37 0.54 -6.05 -3.71
CA TRP A 37 0.71 -5.67 -2.29
C TRP A 37 1.79 -6.50 -1.60
N GLN A 38 1.80 -7.82 -1.79
CA GLN A 38 2.84 -8.70 -1.26
C GLN A 38 4.23 -8.34 -1.79
N SER A 39 4.36 -8.05 -3.09
CA SER A 39 5.64 -7.66 -3.71
C SER A 39 6.20 -6.34 -3.18
N ARG A 40 5.34 -5.48 -2.66
CA ARG A 40 5.68 -4.18 -2.06
C ARG A 40 5.86 -4.27 -0.54
N THR A 41 5.65 -5.44 0.05
CA THR A 41 5.72 -5.65 1.50
C THR A 41 7.12 -6.04 1.95
N THR A 42 7.61 -5.33 2.96
CA THR A 42 8.83 -5.65 3.69
C THR A 42 8.48 -6.21 5.07
N TYR A 43 9.33 -7.09 5.60
CA TYR A 43 9.12 -7.76 6.88
C TYR A 43 10.18 -7.29 7.87
N HIS A 44 9.76 -6.77 9.02
CA HIS A 44 10.66 -6.31 10.07
C HIS A 44 10.54 -7.22 11.31
N ALA A 45 11.67 -7.77 11.75
CA ALA A 45 11.74 -8.75 12.85
C ALA A 45 10.85 -10.00 12.63
N CYS A 46 10.46 -10.28 11.40
CA CYS A 46 9.70 -11.46 10.99
C CYS A 46 10.05 -11.84 9.55
N HIS A 47 9.47 -12.93 9.05
CA HIS A 47 9.67 -13.41 7.68
C HIS A 47 8.32 -13.82 7.07
N PHE A 48 8.23 -13.83 5.73
CA PHE A 48 7.04 -14.26 4.99
C PHE A 48 6.52 -15.66 5.36
N LEU A 49 7.40 -16.53 5.88
CA LEU A 49 7.07 -17.91 6.25
C LEU A 49 6.55 -18.03 7.69
N HIS A 50 6.59 -16.95 8.47
CA HIS A 50 6.07 -16.93 9.84
C HIS A 50 4.56 -17.19 9.82
N GLU A 51 4.07 -18.01 10.74
CA GLU A 51 2.67 -18.48 10.76
C GLU A 51 1.66 -17.32 10.73
N THR A 52 1.80 -16.35 11.63
CA THR A 52 0.95 -15.14 11.67
C THR A 52 0.93 -14.38 10.33
N ILE A 53 2.09 -14.28 9.67
CA ILE A 53 2.21 -13.59 8.38
C ILE A 53 1.51 -14.39 7.28
N ARG A 54 1.62 -15.72 7.30
CA ARG A 54 0.90 -16.59 6.36
C ARG A 54 -0.61 -16.49 6.57
N LEU A 55 -1.08 -16.54 7.82
CA LEU A 55 -2.49 -16.42 8.15
C LEU A 55 -3.06 -15.06 7.71
N TRP A 56 -2.32 -13.97 7.91
CA TRP A 56 -2.68 -12.65 7.41
C TRP A 56 -2.88 -12.63 5.90
N TRP A 57 -1.95 -13.22 5.14
CA TRP A 57 -2.07 -13.25 3.68
C TRP A 57 -3.16 -14.21 3.18
N VAL A 58 -3.43 -15.30 3.90
CA VAL A 58 -4.59 -16.17 3.62
C VAL A 58 -5.90 -15.40 3.81
N LEU A 59 -6.05 -14.69 4.95
CA LEU A 59 -7.20 -13.84 5.20
C LEU A 59 -7.43 -12.81 4.08
N ILE A 60 -6.35 -12.16 3.62
CA ILE A 60 -6.41 -11.19 2.52
C ILE A 60 -6.86 -11.86 1.20
N LEU A 61 -6.34 -13.05 0.89
CA LEU A 61 -6.69 -13.76 -0.34
C LEU A 61 -8.14 -14.24 -0.36
N GLU A 62 -8.70 -14.54 0.81
CA GLU A 62 -10.09 -14.98 0.97
C GLU A 62 -11.10 -13.82 1.07
N ALA A 63 -10.61 -12.60 1.29
CA ALA A 63 -11.45 -11.41 1.41
C ALA A 63 -12.20 -11.09 0.10
N SER A 64 -13.45 -10.63 0.23
CA SER A 64 -14.18 -10.07 -0.91
C SER A 64 -13.48 -8.81 -1.44
N THR A 65 -13.75 -8.41 -2.68
CA THR A 65 -13.15 -7.20 -3.27
C THR A 65 -13.41 -5.94 -2.42
N GLU A 66 -14.57 -5.83 -1.80
CA GLU A 66 -14.91 -4.70 -0.93
C GLU A 66 -14.09 -4.73 0.38
N GLU A 67 -14.00 -5.89 1.02
CA GLU A 67 -13.19 -6.06 2.25
C GLU A 67 -11.71 -5.84 1.97
N LEU A 68 -11.20 -6.37 0.86
CA LEU A 68 -9.82 -6.17 0.42
C LEU A 68 -9.49 -4.69 0.28
N ARG A 69 -10.40 -3.91 -0.33
CA ARG A 69 -10.22 -2.46 -0.47
C ARG A 69 -10.22 -1.76 0.88
N ARG A 70 -11.14 -2.11 1.78
CA ARG A 70 -11.20 -1.53 3.13
C ARG A 70 -9.97 -1.86 3.96
N LEU A 71 -9.49 -3.12 3.90
CA LEU A 71 -8.27 -3.54 4.57
C LEU A 71 -7.05 -2.81 4.02
N PHE A 72 -6.95 -2.69 2.69
CA PHE A 72 -5.87 -1.95 2.05
C PHE A 72 -5.88 -0.47 2.44
N GLU A 73 -7.04 0.17 2.39
CA GLU A 73 -7.20 1.57 2.79
C GLU A 73 -6.87 1.78 4.26
N TRP A 74 -7.32 0.89 5.15
CA TRP A 74 -6.97 0.93 6.56
C TRP A 74 -5.46 0.78 6.80
N CYS A 75 -4.82 -0.15 6.07
CA CYS A 75 -3.39 -0.42 6.17
C CYS A 75 -2.51 0.69 5.60
N THR A 76 -2.98 1.43 4.60
CA THR A 76 -2.10 2.28 3.77
C THR A 76 -2.56 3.73 3.63
N SER A 77 -3.79 4.04 4.01
CA SER A 77 -4.49 5.30 3.70
C SER A 77 -4.66 5.59 2.21
N TYR A 78 -4.42 4.61 1.33
CA TYR A 78 -4.69 4.73 -0.10
C TYR A 78 -6.04 4.10 -0.46
N ALA A 79 -6.87 4.83 -1.20
CA ALA A 79 -8.16 4.32 -1.70
C ALA A 79 -8.01 3.27 -2.82
N ALA A 80 -6.83 3.20 -3.45
CA ALA A 80 -6.49 2.27 -4.52
C ALA A 80 -4.96 2.11 -4.63
N MET A 81 -4.52 1.06 -5.33
CA MET A 81 -3.10 0.78 -5.57
C MET A 81 -2.39 1.98 -6.24
N PRO A 82 -1.40 2.62 -5.58
CA PRO A 82 -0.68 3.74 -6.18
C PRO A 82 0.16 3.31 -7.38
N LYS A 83 0.14 4.10 -8.47
CA LYS A 83 1.07 3.91 -9.60
C LYS A 83 2.48 4.44 -9.29
N THR A 84 2.63 5.29 -8.29
CA THR A 84 3.94 5.79 -7.84
C THR A 84 4.64 4.75 -6.97
N PRO A 85 5.97 4.77 -6.86
CA PRO A 85 6.68 3.92 -5.91
C PRO A 85 6.14 4.11 -4.49
N TRP A 86 5.85 3.00 -3.83
CA TRP A 86 5.38 2.93 -2.45
C TRP A 86 5.86 1.62 -1.82
N LYS A 87 5.86 1.55 -0.49
CA LYS A 87 6.22 0.35 0.26
C LYS A 87 5.22 0.11 1.38
N PHE A 88 5.06 -1.14 1.76
CA PHE A 88 4.34 -1.57 2.96
C PHE A 88 5.31 -2.28 3.89
N GLN A 89 5.10 -2.18 5.20
CA GLN A 89 5.87 -2.94 6.17
C GLN A 89 4.92 -3.73 7.08
N ILE A 90 5.29 -4.98 7.38
CA ILE A 90 4.69 -5.74 8.46
C ILE A 90 5.75 -5.98 9.53
N ARG A 91 5.39 -5.68 10.78
CA ARG A 91 6.19 -5.97 11.96
C ARG A 91 5.39 -6.84 12.90
N LEU A 92 6.01 -7.91 13.36
CA LEU A 92 5.41 -8.76 14.39
C LEU A 92 5.73 -8.18 15.78
N LEU A 93 4.74 -8.17 16.66
CA LEU A 93 4.85 -7.86 18.08
C LEU A 93 4.73 -9.16 18.89
N ASP A 94 5.41 -9.21 20.04
CA ASP A 94 5.33 -10.36 20.95
C ASP A 94 4.06 -10.34 21.83
N ASP A 95 3.23 -9.30 21.70
CA ASP A 95 2.06 -9.06 22.55
C ASP A 95 0.77 -9.55 21.87
N THR A 96 0.35 -10.77 22.20
CA THR A 96 -0.84 -11.43 21.64
C THR A 96 -2.17 -10.86 22.12
N GLU A 97 -2.17 -10.08 23.20
CA GLU A 97 -3.40 -9.46 23.75
C GLU A 97 -3.75 -8.14 23.05
N ARG A 98 -2.82 -7.63 22.25
CA ARG A 98 -2.97 -6.37 21.54
C ARG A 98 -3.59 -6.57 20.16
N CYS A 99 -4.63 -5.80 19.87
CA CYS A 99 -5.21 -5.75 18.52
C CYS A 99 -4.18 -5.25 17.49
N PRO A 100 -4.23 -5.75 16.23
CA PRO A 100 -3.45 -5.20 15.14
C PRO A 100 -3.61 -3.69 15.02
N SER A 101 -2.50 -3.00 14.75
CA SER A 101 -2.50 -1.54 14.61
C SER A 101 -1.65 -1.11 13.43
N VAL A 102 -1.92 0.09 12.91
CA VAL A 102 -1.22 0.62 11.72
C VAL A 102 -0.65 1.98 12.04
N ASN A 103 0.61 2.20 11.66
CA ASN A 103 1.20 3.52 11.59
C ASN A 103 1.28 3.95 10.12
N LEU A 104 0.59 5.04 9.78
CA LEU A 104 0.47 5.55 8.42
C LEU A 104 1.56 6.56 8.03
N CYS A 105 2.35 7.07 8.99
CA CYS A 105 3.12 8.32 8.82
C CYS A 105 4.59 8.25 9.26
N MET A 106 5.33 7.21 8.85
CA MET A 106 6.79 7.17 9.05
C MET A 106 7.54 7.02 7.71
N THR A 107 8.46 7.94 7.45
CA THR A 107 9.63 7.77 6.57
C THR A 107 10.84 8.12 7.45
N ASP A 108 11.94 7.38 7.45
CA ASP A 108 12.76 7.15 6.28
C ASP A 108 13.29 5.72 6.24
N ASP A 109 13.11 5.09 5.09
CA ASP A 109 14.14 4.20 4.61
C ASP A 109 15.37 5.08 4.34
N THR A 110 16.41 4.94 5.18
CA THR A 110 17.64 5.77 5.14
C THR A 110 18.44 5.60 3.85
N THR A 111 18.02 4.68 2.98
CA THR A 111 18.60 4.55 1.65
C THR A 111 18.20 5.72 0.76
N ALA A 112 19.17 6.29 0.04
CA ALA A 112 18.95 7.42 -0.88
C ALA A 112 17.88 7.15 -1.95
N ALA A 113 17.56 5.88 -2.22
CA ALA A 113 16.54 5.47 -3.18
C ALA A 113 15.09 5.65 -2.70
N ASN A 114 14.85 5.81 -1.39
CA ASN A 114 13.51 5.76 -0.80
C ASN A 114 13.19 6.94 0.14
N HIS A 115 14.05 7.96 0.16
CA HIS A 115 13.86 9.18 0.93
C HIS A 115 12.52 9.85 0.56
N GLY A 116 11.65 10.05 1.56
CA GLY A 116 10.33 10.68 1.38
C GLY A 116 9.21 9.76 0.85
N VAL A 117 9.45 8.45 0.66
CA VAL A 117 8.39 7.50 0.28
C VAL A 117 7.70 6.98 1.55
N LYS A 118 6.42 7.34 1.73
CA LYS A 118 5.59 6.85 2.85
C LYS A 118 5.64 5.32 2.91
N MET A 119 5.94 4.79 4.10
CA MET A 119 5.93 3.35 4.36
C MET A 119 4.99 3.03 5.53
N PRO A 120 3.68 2.84 5.23
CA PRO A 120 2.74 2.38 6.25
C PRO A 120 3.21 1.06 6.85
N THR A 121 3.10 0.96 8.17
CA THR A 121 3.57 -0.20 8.94
C THR A 121 2.40 -0.82 9.70
N LEU A 122 2.09 -2.07 9.38
CA LEU A 122 1.16 -2.91 10.13
C LEU A 122 1.91 -3.64 11.24
N TYR A 123 1.37 -3.55 12.44
CA TYR A 123 1.82 -4.28 13.61
C TYR A 123 0.82 -5.42 13.85
N LEU A 124 1.31 -6.64 13.68
CA LEU A 124 0.58 -7.89 13.94
C LEU A 124 1.05 -8.53 15.23
#